data_AF-H3GSA2-F1
#
_entry.id   AF-H3GSA2-F1
#
_cell.length_a   1.000
_cell.length_b   1.000
_cell.length_c   1.000
_cell.angle_alpha   90.00
_cell.angle_beta   90.00
_cell.angle_gamma   90.00
#
_symmetry.space_group_name_H-M   'P 1'
#
loop_
_entity.id
_entity.type
_entity.pdbx_description
1 polymer ?
#
loop_
_entity_poly.entity_id
_entity_poly.type
_entity_poly.pdbx_seq_one_letter_code
_entity_poly.pdbx_strand_id
1 'polypeptide(L)'
;MLVKIFSAMLLLCSLAAGEKPETQRFTALTPPLALSQGEVTNTFHRLPIPKGPIAVHRFAAEVVERDANGDVVPVPTFDAYLHHHVFGSTHKQYDAMKSRWAPMKPKNFSRSVAFGAGTECRGTPQEFYFPYAFMTVEGEDEWMANVHIINTRKLAPERAHRCLECPCTSEDKFTVDTVNGIHFRNGSCNAQLRFEDNTVCAAETYHGGLRCCENAEFCLEQEELEVAAASDATYHLRYSLDYAEIVPENRPLYLAACCDASGDLENMGNIEYDVPVCDPDTHPGCVHTLSTRQRLDNGSIPLFSYRQHPSEPEREVELVYAVGHQHRGGLGIQLYDDATGDLLCASVPEYGSGSEAGNEDGYVVAMSTCTFDPPRRMRTTDIVRIVALYNNTVPHTGVMSLMYMALSDFPLNGAAAVKTTDTVAATVTAVSAGSSNWVMVGLGVVAGAATCAVAMAIAKRWKHRSGYTPLQPRAN
;
A
#
# COMPACT_ATOMS: atom_id res chain seq x y z
N MET A 1 -52.55 -6.52 -26.55
CA MET A 1 -51.86 -5.26 -26.22
C MET A 1 -50.96 -5.37 -24.98
N LEU A 2 -51.32 -6.12 -23.93
CA LEU A 2 -50.48 -6.28 -22.73
C LEU A 2 -49.13 -7.00 -22.94
N VAL A 3 -49.02 -7.94 -23.88
CA VAL A 3 -47.78 -8.71 -24.12
C VAL A 3 -46.66 -7.85 -24.75
N LYS A 4 -47.01 -6.82 -25.53
CA LYS A 4 -46.02 -5.91 -26.14
C LYS A 4 -45.49 -4.86 -25.15
N ILE A 5 -46.25 -4.55 -24.10
CA ILE A 5 -45.85 -3.61 -23.05
C ILE A 5 -44.87 -4.29 -22.07
N PHE A 6 -45.05 -5.59 -21.79
CA PHE A 6 -44.10 -6.36 -20.96
C PHE A 6 -42.73 -6.55 -21.63
N SER A 7 -42.67 -6.77 -22.95
CA SER A 7 -41.37 -6.83 -23.66
C SER A 7 -40.66 -5.48 -23.72
N ALA A 8 -41.37 -4.36 -23.81
CA ALA A 8 -40.77 -3.03 -23.76
C ALA A 8 -40.25 -2.70 -22.36
N MET A 9 -40.95 -3.12 -21.30
CA MET A 9 -40.56 -2.88 -19.91
C MET A 9 -39.41 -3.79 -19.44
N LEU A 10 -39.27 -5.00 -19.98
CA LEU A 10 -38.06 -5.83 -19.80
C LEU A 10 -36.86 -5.29 -20.58
N LEU A 11 -37.05 -4.63 -21.74
CA LEU A 11 -35.96 -4.00 -22.49
C LEU A 11 -35.49 -2.67 -21.87
N LEU A 12 -36.39 -1.95 -21.19
CA LEU A 12 -36.07 -0.71 -20.45
C LEU A 12 -35.63 -0.95 -19.00
N CYS A 13 -35.69 -2.19 -18.48
CA CYS A 13 -35.06 -2.59 -17.21
C CYS A 13 -33.63 -3.14 -17.37
N SER A 14 -33.05 -3.06 -18.57
CA SER A 14 -31.60 -3.16 -18.80
C SER A 14 -30.87 -1.86 -18.40
N LEU A 15 -31.40 -1.10 -17.43
CA LEU A 15 -30.84 0.14 -16.91
C LEU A 15 -29.49 -0.15 -16.26
N ALA A 16 -28.44 0.09 -17.04
CA ALA A 16 -27.10 0.47 -16.64
C ALA A 16 -26.59 -0.22 -15.36
N ALA A 17 -26.32 -1.52 -15.44
CA ALA A 17 -25.16 -2.01 -14.70
C ALA A 17 -23.96 -1.42 -15.43
N GLY A 18 -23.37 -0.33 -14.90
CA GLY A 18 -22.16 0.28 -15.45
C GLY A 18 -21.17 -0.81 -15.82
N GLU A 19 -20.83 -0.86 -17.10
CA GLU A 19 -19.90 -1.85 -17.60
C GLU A 19 -18.53 -1.53 -17.02
N LYS A 20 -17.82 -2.56 -16.51
CA LYS A 20 -16.44 -2.38 -16.05
C LYS A 20 -15.67 -1.77 -17.23
N PRO A 21 -15.05 -0.60 -17.08
CA PRO A 21 -14.34 0.03 -18.18
C PRO A 21 -13.14 -0.83 -18.59
N GLU A 22 -12.84 -0.83 -19.89
CA GLU A 22 -11.69 -1.55 -20.43
C GLU A 22 -10.39 -0.90 -19.94
N THR A 23 -9.47 -1.72 -19.44
CA THR A 23 -8.20 -1.26 -18.89
C THR A 23 -7.12 -1.19 -19.95
N GLN A 24 -6.39 -0.08 -19.99
CA GLN A 24 -5.16 0.13 -20.75
C GLN A 24 -3.94 -0.05 -19.84
N ARG A 25 -2.79 -0.38 -20.44
CA ARG A 25 -1.52 -0.52 -19.70
C ARG A 25 -0.54 0.57 -20.06
N PHE A 26 0.04 1.19 -19.04
CA PHE A 26 1.18 2.10 -19.14
C PHE A 26 2.40 1.47 -18.49
N THR A 27 3.59 1.66 -19.05
CA THR A 27 4.84 1.18 -18.47
C THR A 27 5.95 2.18 -18.75
N ALA A 28 6.72 2.50 -17.73
CA ALA A 28 7.84 3.42 -17.82
C ALA A 28 8.94 3.07 -16.81
N LEU A 29 10.09 3.75 -16.94
CA LEU A 29 11.25 3.59 -16.08
C LEU A 29 11.50 4.89 -15.31
N THR A 30 12.10 4.78 -14.12
CA THR A 30 12.79 5.92 -13.49
C THR A 30 13.95 6.41 -14.36
N PRO A 31 14.47 7.63 -14.12
CA PRO A 31 15.82 7.99 -14.52
C PRO A 31 16.85 6.91 -14.06
N PRO A 32 18.00 6.81 -14.73
CA PRO A 32 19.05 5.87 -14.36
C PRO A 32 19.56 6.13 -12.94
N LEU A 33 19.74 5.05 -12.19
CA LEU A 33 20.24 5.01 -10.81
C LEU A 33 21.60 4.33 -10.84
N ALA A 34 22.67 5.10 -11.06
CA ALA A 34 24.03 4.58 -11.06
C ALA A 34 24.48 4.39 -9.60
N LEU A 35 24.91 3.17 -9.26
CA LEU A 35 25.33 2.78 -7.92
C LEU A 35 26.62 1.95 -7.97
N SER A 36 27.55 2.26 -7.08
CA SER A 36 28.72 1.44 -6.77
C SER A 36 28.31 0.26 -5.88
N GLN A 37 29.16 -0.76 -5.72
CA GLN A 37 28.83 -1.85 -4.78
C GLN A 37 28.60 -1.31 -3.37
N GLY A 38 27.54 -1.76 -2.69
CA GLY A 38 27.14 -1.33 -1.35
C GLY A 38 26.46 0.03 -1.29
N GLU A 39 26.47 0.81 -2.38
CA GLU A 39 25.89 2.15 -2.40
C GLU A 39 24.36 2.09 -2.39
N VAL A 40 23.77 3.04 -1.68
CA VAL A 40 22.34 3.19 -1.47
C VAL A 40 21.81 4.34 -2.31
N THR A 41 20.76 4.09 -3.10
CA THR A 41 19.85 5.19 -3.49
C THR A 41 18.70 5.21 -2.49
N ASN A 42 18.29 6.42 -2.10
CA ASN A 42 17.08 6.65 -1.31
C ASN A 42 16.56 8.06 -1.62
N THR A 43 16.15 8.26 -2.88
CA THR A 43 15.84 9.60 -3.41
C THR A 43 14.54 9.64 -4.18
N PHE A 44 14.05 10.86 -4.41
CA PHE A 44 12.75 11.11 -5.02
C PHE A 44 12.89 11.43 -6.51
N HIS A 45 12.12 10.72 -7.33
CA HIS A 45 12.08 10.87 -8.78
C HIS A 45 10.71 11.35 -9.23
N ARG A 46 10.68 12.22 -10.25
CA ARG A 46 9.46 12.58 -10.97
C ARG A 46 9.24 11.57 -12.10
N LEU A 47 8.05 10.99 -12.16
CA LEU A 47 7.72 9.86 -13.01
C LEU A 47 6.46 10.17 -13.82
N PRO A 48 6.50 10.06 -15.15
CA PRO A 48 5.33 10.32 -15.97
C PRO A 48 4.22 9.29 -15.70
N ILE A 49 2.98 9.72 -15.82
CA ILE A 49 1.82 8.83 -15.86
C ILE A 49 0.92 9.20 -17.04
N PRO A 50 -0.02 8.34 -17.46
CA PRO A 50 -1.06 8.76 -18.38
C PRO A 50 -1.81 9.95 -17.79
N LYS A 51 -2.05 10.96 -18.62
CA LYS A 51 -2.68 12.21 -18.17
C LYS A 51 -4.07 11.94 -17.59
N GLY A 52 -4.27 12.35 -16.34
CA GLY A 52 -5.49 12.22 -15.59
C GLY A 52 -6.63 13.14 -16.07
N PRO A 53 -7.87 12.85 -15.67
CA PRO A 53 -8.21 11.90 -14.60
C PRO A 53 -8.35 10.46 -15.12
N ILE A 54 -7.77 9.49 -14.39
CA ILE A 54 -7.82 8.05 -14.69
C ILE A 54 -8.10 7.25 -13.41
N ALA A 55 -8.73 6.08 -13.56
CA ALA A 55 -8.88 5.08 -12.50
C ALA A 55 -7.80 4.01 -12.64
N VAL A 56 -6.90 3.92 -11.66
CA VAL A 56 -5.82 2.92 -11.61
C VAL A 56 -6.29 1.69 -10.85
N HIS A 57 -6.34 0.57 -11.56
CA HIS A 57 -6.81 -0.73 -11.06
C HIS A 57 -5.67 -1.68 -10.72
N ARG A 58 -4.49 -1.51 -11.31
CA ARG A 58 -3.31 -2.28 -10.94
C ARG A 58 -2.06 -1.42 -10.99
N PHE A 59 -1.20 -1.61 -10.00
CA PHE A 59 0.16 -1.08 -9.97
C PHE A 59 1.15 -2.22 -9.78
N ALA A 60 2.21 -2.23 -10.56
CA ALA A 60 3.34 -3.15 -10.38
C ALA A 60 4.65 -2.39 -10.55
N ALA A 61 5.68 -2.76 -9.79
CA ALA A 61 7.03 -2.24 -9.95
C ALA A 61 8.06 -3.35 -9.79
N GLU A 62 9.26 -3.14 -10.31
CA GLU A 62 10.41 -4.02 -10.13
C GLU A 62 11.72 -3.31 -10.52
N VAL A 63 12.84 -3.79 -9.98
CA VAL A 63 14.17 -3.32 -10.39
C VAL A 63 14.60 -4.03 -11.68
N VAL A 64 15.04 -3.22 -12.63
CA VAL A 64 15.54 -3.64 -13.93
C VAL A 64 16.85 -2.93 -14.26
N GLU A 65 17.58 -3.46 -15.23
CA GLU A 65 18.70 -2.78 -15.85
C GLU A 65 18.64 -2.93 -17.36
N ARG A 66 19.58 -2.27 -18.06
CA ARG A 66 19.78 -2.49 -19.49
C ARG A 66 20.94 -3.45 -19.69
N ASP A 67 20.72 -4.52 -20.43
CA ASP A 67 21.78 -5.44 -20.80
C ASP A 67 22.73 -4.82 -21.85
N ALA A 68 23.74 -5.59 -22.28
CA ALA A 68 24.70 -5.14 -23.28
C ALA A 68 24.08 -4.80 -24.66
N ASN A 69 22.88 -5.32 -24.96
CA ASN A 69 22.13 -5.03 -26.19
C ASN A 69 21.20 -3.82 -26.02
N GLY A 70 21.05 -3.31 -24.79
CA GLY A 70 20.15 -2.22 -24.44
C GLY A 70 18.74 -2.68 -24.04
N ASP A 71 18.51 -3.99 -23.96
CA ASP A 71 17.23 -4.59 -23.57
C ASP A 71 17.00 -4.44 -22.06
N VAL A 72 15.76 -4.17 -21.67
CA VAL A 72 15.39 -3.99 -20.26
C VAL A 72 15.14 -5.35 -19.63
N VAL A 73 16.04 -5.78 -18.76
CA VAL A 73 16.02 -7.10 -18.12
C VAL A 73 15.80 -6.97 -16.61
N PRO A 74 15.06 -7.91 -16.00
CA PRO A 74 14.87 -7.94 -14.55
C PRO A 74 16.20 -8.22 -13.83
N VAL A 75 16.42 -7.53 -12.71
CA VAL A 75 17.60 -7.76 -11.86
C VAL A 75 17.22 -8.68 -10.69
N PRO A 76 18.05 -9.69 -10.37
CA PRO A 76 17.87 -10.50 -9.18
C PRO A 76 18.02 -9.69 -7.88
N THR A 77 17.23 -10.03 -6.88
CA THR A 77 17.17 -9.33 -5.58
C THR A 77 18.49 -9.35 -4.82
N PHE A 78 19.32 -10.39 -5.01
CA PHE A 78 20.67 -10.47 -4.44
C PHE A 78 21.71 -9.56 -5.13
N ASP A 79 21.40 -9.01 -6.31
CA ASP A 79 22.24 -8.02 -6.99
C ASP A 79 21.75 -6.59 -6.71
N ALA A 80 20.42 -6.40 -6.64
CA ALA A 80 19.80 -5.12 -6.31
C ALA A 80 18.64 -5.34 -5.34
N TYR A 81 18.87 -5.00 -4.07
CA TYR A 81 17.84 -5.12 -3.07
C TYR A 81 16.94 -3.90 -3.08
N LEU A 82 15.68 -4.07 -3.49
CA LEU A 82 14.66 -3.02 -3.40
C LEU A 82 14.10 -2.99 -1.98
N HIS A 83 14.68 -2.13 -1.14
CA HIS A 83 14.25 -1.99 0.25
C HIS A 83 12.80 -1.47 0.31
N HIS A 84 12.51 -0.38 -0.40
CA HIS A 84 11.15 0.01 -0.74
C HIS A 84 11.11 0.98 -1.91
N HIS A 85 9.94 1.07 -2.54
CA HIS A 85 9.52 2.24 -3.31
C HIS A 85 8.25 2.78 -2.69
N VAL A 86 8.04 4.10 -2.75
CA VAL A 86 6.79 4.73 -2.32
C VAL A 86 6.40 5.81 -3.30
N PHE A 87 5.24 5.64 -3.94
CA PHE A 87 4.67 6.60 -4.89
C PHE A 87 3.76 7.59 -4.19
N GLY A 88 3.60 8.75 -4.83
CA GLY A 88 2.68 9.80 -4.42
C GLY A 88 2.59 10.87 -5.51
N SER A 89 1.94 11.98 -5.20
CA SER A 89 1.68 13.06 -6.15
C SER A 89 2.10 14.41 -5.57
N THR A 90 2.60 15.30 -6.43
CA THR A 90 2.85 16.70 -6.06
C THR A 90 1.74 17.66 -6.50
N HIS A 91 0.68 17.12 -7.12
CA HIS A 91 -0.40 17.90 -7.70
C HIS A 91 -1.11 18.77 -6.66
N LYS A 92 -1.45 20.03 -7.02
CA LYS A 92 -1.97 21.04 -6.07
C LYS A 92 -3.30 20.65 -5.40
N GLN A 93 -4.11 19.83 -6.07
CA GLN A 93 -5.34 19.25 -5.53
C GLN A 93 -5.11 18.51 -4.21
N TYR A 94 -3.87 18.08 -3.97
CA TYR A 94 -3.48 17.34 -2.79
C TYR A 94 -2.71 18.17 -1.75
N ASP A 95 -2.72 19.50 -1.86
CA ASP A 95 -2.01 20.40 -0.95
C ASP A 95 -2.39 20.20 0.52
N ALA A 96 -3.66 19.86 0.79
CA ALA A 96 -4.14 19.54 2.14
C ALA A 96 -3.38 18.37 2.78
N MET A 97 -2.85 17.45 1.97
CA MET A 97 -2.09 16.27 2.40
C MET A 97 -0.56 16.49 2.43
N LYS A 98 -0.06 17.66 1.98
CA LYS A 98 1.39 17.99 1.98
C LYS A 98 1.95 18.27 3.38
N SER A 99 1.11 18.68 4.33
CA SER A 99 1.51 19.05 5.70
C SER A 99 2.05 17.89 6.56
N ARG A 100 1.90 16.65 6.08
CA ARG A 100 2.37 15.40 6.71
C ARG A 100 3.87 15.20 6.43
N TRP A 101 4.74 15.69 7.30
CA TRP A 101 6.21 15.56 7.14
C TRP A 101 6.71 14.17 7.56
N ALA A 102 7.70 13.63 6.82
CA ALA A 102 8.46 12.40 7.06
C ALA A 102 9.97 12.70 6.99
N PRO A 103 10.88 11.85 7.50
CA PRO A 103 12.29 11.95 7.14
C PRO A 103 12.40 11.84 5.62
N MET A 104 13.33 12.57 5.02
CA MET A 104 13.66 12.49 3.57
C MET A 104 12.56 12.92 2.60
N LYS A 105 11.31 13.07 3.03
CA LYS A 105 10.18 13.49 2.19
C LYS A 105 10.33 14.94 1.69
N PRO A 106 10.23 15.20 0.38
CA PRO A 106 10.17 16.55 -0.16
C PRO A 106 8.94 17.31 0.34
N LYS A 107 9.09 18.62 0.61
CA LYS A 107 8.02 19.48 1.15
C LYS A 107 6.71 19.46 0.34
N ASN A 108 6.79 19.18 -0.97
CA ASN A 108 5.64 19.22 -1.88
C ASN A 108 5.02 17.84 -2.18
N PHE A 109 5.53 16.77 -1.56
CA PHE A 109 5.05 15.41 -1.80
C PHE A 109 3.74 15.13 -1.05
N SER A 110 2.72 14.60 -1.73
CA SER A 110 1.48 14.13 -1.14
C SER A 110 1.31 12.62 -1.36
N ARG A 111 0.76 11.91 -0.36
CA ARG A 111 0.49 10.46 -0.41
C ARG A 111 -0.90 10.10 -0.96
N SER A 112 -1.51 10.99 -1.74
CA SER A 112 -2.82 10.77 -2.34
C SER A 112 -2.86 9.56 -3.27
N VAL A 113 -1.69 9.15 -3.76
CA VAL A 113 -1.49 7.94 -4.54
C VAL A 113 -0.54 7.04 -3.77
N ALA A 114 -0.86 5.74 -3.75
CA ALA A 114 -0.80 4.91 -2.55
C ALA A 114 0.06 3.65 -2.70
N PHE A 115 0.97 3.63 -3.67
CA PHE A 115 1.71 2.40 -3.99
C PHE A 115 3.03 2.40 -3.25
N GLY A 116 3.15 1.55 -2.23
CA GLY A 116 4.42 1.22 -1.59
C GLY A 116 4.62 -0.28 -1.49
N ALA A 117 5.84 -0.74 -1.71
CA ALA A 117 6.29 -2.13 -1.53
C ALA A 117 7.83 -2.16 -1.58
N GLY A 118 8.44 -3.27 -1.17
CA GLY A 118 9.87 -3.57 -1.36
C GLY A 118 10.08 -4.74 -2.31
N THR A 119 10.98 -5.64 -1.95
CA THR A 119 11.33 -6.83 -2.74
C THR A 119 10.14 -7.73 -3.10
N GLU A 120 9.08 -7.70 -2.29
CA GLU A 120 7.85 -8.46 -2.54
C GLU A 120 7.06 -7.98 -3.77
N CYS A 121 7.37 -6.79 -4.31
CA CYS A 121 6.55 -6.13 -5.34
C CYS A 121 6.39 -6.94 -6.64
N ARG A 122 7.35 -7.82 -6.96
CA ARG A 122 7.33 -8.63 -8.19
C ARG A 122 6.28 -9.73 -8.11
N GLY A 123 6.16 -10.41 -6.97
CA GLY A 123 5.12 -11.39 -6.69
C GLY A 123 3.81 -10.79 -6.18
N THR A 124 3.83 -9.54 -5.68
CA THR A 124 2.68 -8.85 -5.09
C THR A 124 2.36 -7.53 -5.77
N PRO A 125 1.85 -7.58 -7.01
CA PRO A 125 1.27 -6.40 -7.64
C PRO A 125 0.04 -5.93 -6.85
N GLN A 126 -0.12 -4.61 -6.74
CA GLN A 126 -1.25 -4.02 -6.03
C GLN A 126 -2.45 -3.93 -6.97
N GLU A 127 -3.45 -4.79 -6.76
CA GLU A 127 -4.61 -4.94 -7.63
C GLU A 127 -5.93 -4.59 -6.93
N PHE A 128 -6.75 -3.81 -7.62
CA PHE A 128 -8.02 -3.29 -7.15
C PHE A 128 -9.09 -3.57 -8.20
N TYR A 129 -10.16 -4.18 -7.74
CA TYR A 129 -11.22 -4.67 -8.60
C TYR A 129 -12.38 -3.69 -8.62
N PHE A 130 -12.99 -3.52 -9.80
CA PHE A 130 -14.13 -2.64 -10.01
C PHE A 130 -15.28 -2.96 -9.01
N PRO A 131 -15.84 -1.95 -8.33
CA PRO A 131 -15.76 -0.53 -8.67
C PRO A 131 -14.57 0.25 -8.08
N TYR A 132 -13.72 -0.37 -7.28
CA TYR A 132 -12.67 0.32 -6.53
C TYR A 132 -11.42 0.59 -7.38
N ALA A 133 -10.86 1.80 -7.26
CA ALA A 133 -9.64 2.21 -7.93
C ALA A 133 -8.98 3.40 -7.20
N PHE A 134 -7.66 3.51 -7.32
CA PHE A 134 -6.98 4.78 -7.01
C PHE A 134 -7.18 5.73 -8.18
N MET A 135 -7.76 6.91 -7.92
CA MET A 135 -8.09 7.88 -8.96
C MET A 135 -7.09 9.02 -8.98
N THR A 136 -6.69 9.46 -10.17
CA THR A 136 -5.97 10.71 -10.37
C THR A 136 -6.94 11.85 -10.64
N VAL A 137 -6.43 13.08 -10.60
CA VAL A 137 -7.22 14.28 -10.88
C VAL A 137 -6.98 14.81 -12.30
N GLU A 138 -7.87 15.68 -12.76
CA GLU A 138 -7.73 16.34 -14.06
C GLU A 138 -6.40 17.12 -14.14
N GLY A 139 -5.65 16.84 -15.21
CA GLY A 139 -4.37 17.48 -15.50
C GLY A 139 -3.16 16.85 -14.80
N GLU A 140 -3.35 15.83 -13.96
CA GLU A 140 -2.25 15.10 -13.33
C GLU A 140 -1.54 14.20 -14.34
N ASP A 141 -0.27 14.48 -14.66
CA ASP A 141 0.54 13.74 -15.64
C ASP A 141 1.92 13.29 -15.11
N GLU A 142 2.23 13.63 -13.86
CA GLU A 142 3.42 13.17 -13.16
C GLU A 142 3.09 12.72 -11.72
N TRP A 143 3.74 11.65 -11.30
CA TRP A 143 3.88 11.23 -9.91
C TRP A 143 5.30 11.48 -9.43
N MET A 144 5.47 11.37 -8.12
CA MET A 144 6.76 11.35 -7.49
C MET A 144 6.92 10.02 -6.76
N ALA A 145 8.12 9.44 -6.79
CA ALA A 145 8.40 8.20 -6.06
C ALA A 145 9.74 8.30 -5.34
N ASN A 146 9.74 7.93 -4.06
CA ASN A 146 10.97 7.55 -3.38
C ASN A 146 11.34 6.13 -3.84
N VAL A 147 12.60 5.94 -4.22
CA VAL A 147 13.13 4.64 -4.63
C VAL A 147 14.35 4.37 -3.79
N HIS A 148 14.26 3.35 -2.93
CA HIS A 148 15.33 2.92 -2.05
C HIS A 148 15.87 1.56 -2.48
N ILE A 149 17.02 1.56 -3.15
CA ILE A 149 17.69 0.37 -3.67
C ILE A 149 19.10 0.33 -3.09
N ILE A 150 19.56 -0.86 -2.72
CA ILE A 150 20.91 -1.14 -2.26
C ILE A 150 21.61 -2.03 -3.29
N ASN A 151 22.75 -1.58 -3.82
CA ASN A 151 23.50 -2.37 -4.79
C ASN A 151 24.30 -3.47 -4.09
N THR A 152 23.80 -4.70 -4.13
CA THR A 152 24.43 -5.87 -3.51
C THR A 152 25.18 -6.75 -4.52
N ARG A 153 25.25 -6.31 -5.78
CA ARG A 153 25.89 -7.00 -6.89
C ARG A 153 27.30 -7.46 -6.54
N LYS A 154 27.58 -8.75 -6.77
CA LYS A 154 28.86 -9.41 -6.46
C LYS A 154 29.23 -9.46 -4.97
N LEU A 155 28.33 -9.15 -4.04
CA LEU A 155 28.55 -9.49 -2.62
C LEU A 155 28.29 -10.98 -2.40
N ALA A 156 29.07 -11.59 -1.50
CA ALA A 156 28.75 -12.92 -0.98
C ALA A 156 27.39 -12.87 -0.26
N PRO A 157 26.56 -13.94 -0.32
CA PRO A 157 25.20 -13.94 0.25
C PRO A 157 25.12 -13.44 1.69
N GLU A 158 26.06 -13.82 2.54
CA GLU A 158 26.11 -13.42 3.95
C GLU A 158 26.37 -11.91 4.11
N ARG A 159 27.24 -11.33 3.27
CA ARG A 159 27.48 -9.87 3.24
C ARG A 159 26.31 -9.13 2.63
N ALA A 160 25.72 -9.66 1.56
CA ALA A 160 24.52 -9.10 0.94
C ALA A 160 23.39 -9.03 1.96
N HIS A 161 23.10 -10.10 2.69
CA HIS A 161 22.09 -10.12 3.75
C HIS A 161 22.38 -9.13 4.87
N ARG A 162 23.63 -9.00 5.30
CA ARG A 162 24.01 -8.01 6.32
C ARG A 162 23.82 -6.58 5.83
N CYS A 163 24.15 -6.31 4.57
CA CYS A 163 23.94 -5.02 3.90
C CYS A 163 22.45 -4.62 3.84
N LEU A 164 21.51 -5.59 3.77
CA LEU A 164 20.06 -5.30 3.74
C LEU A 164 19.53 -4.70 5.04
N GLU A 165 20.24 -4.93 6.15
CA GLU A 165 19.89 -4.43 7.48
C GLU A 165 20.52 -3.04 7.75
N CYS A 166 21.23 -2.48 6.77
CA CYS A 166 21.88 -1.18 6.80
C CYS A 166 22.64 -0.92 8.11
N PRO A 167 23.63 -1.75 8.47
CA PRO A 167 24.45 -1.50 9.66
C PRO A 167 25.16 -0.16 9.51
N CYS A 168 25.27 0.57 10.61
CA CYS A 168 26.02 1.81 10.62
C CYS A 168 27.51 1.55 10.43
N THR A 169 28.14 2.39 9.64
CA THR A 169 29.55 2.38 9.29
C THR A 169 30.31 3.48 10.02
N SER A 170 31.63 3.48 9.87
CA SER A 170 32.50 4.54 10.38
C SER A 170 32.28 5.91 9.71
N GLU A 171 31.58 5.97 8.57
CA GLU A 171 31.25 7.22 7.88
C GLU A 171 30.02 7.93 8.49
N ASP A 172 29.20 7.18 9.23
CA ASP A 172 27.98 7.68 9.86
C ASP A 172 28.28 8.62 11.02
N LYS A 173 27.51 9.71 11.09
CA LYS A 173 27.72 10.79 12.06
C LYS A 173 26.69 10.73 13.18
N PHE A 174 27.16 10.34 14.34
CA PHE A 174 26.36 10.29 15.56
C PHE A 174 26.43 11.60 16.35
N THR A 175 25.29 12.05 16.84
CA THR A 175 25.15 13.03 17.93
C THR A 175 24.31 12.45 19.05
N VAL A 176 24.08 13.22 20.12
CA VAL A 176 23.21 12.80 21.24
C VAL A 176 21.77 12.50 20.81
N ASP A 177 21.30 13.06 19.70
CA ASP A 177 19.90 12.97 19.28
C ASP A 177 19.74 12.73 17.77
N THR A 178 20.83 12.53 17.03
CA THR A 178 20.79 12.30 15.58
C THR A 178 21.79 11.25 15.11
N VAL A 179 21.45 10.62 13.99
CA VAL A 179 22.38 9.86 13.16
C VAL A 179 22.23 10.41 11.74
N ASN A 180 23.34 10.83 11.13
CA ASN A 180 23.37 11.54 9.84
C ASN A 180 22.42 12.74 9.74
N GLY A 181 22.23 13.44 10.87
CA GLY A 181 21.33 14.59 10.95
C GLY A 181 19.83 14.22 11.01
N ILE A 182 19.49 12.93 11.09
CA ILE A 182 18.13 12.45 11.30
C ILE A 182 17.86 12.31 12.79
N HIS A 183 16.92 13.11 13.29
CA HIS A 183 16.61 13.16 14.71
C HIS A 183 15.85 11.93 15.21
N PHE A 184 16.21 11.47 16.41
CA PHE A 184 15.39 10.60 17.24
C PHE A 184 14.28 11.44 17.86
N ARG A 185 13.02 11.16 17.49
CA ARG A 185 11.88 11.92 18.00
C ARG A 185 11.36 11.29 19.28
N ASN A 186 11.05 12.14 20.26
CA ASN A 186 10.32 11.71 21.44
C ASN A 186 8.94 11.11 21.03
N GLY A 187 8.57 9.98 21.63
CA GLY A 187 7.34 9.25 21.29
C GLY A 187 7.39 8.48 19.96
N SER A 188 8.57 8.17 19.42
CA SER A 188 8.72 7.31 18.24
C SER A 188 8.60 5.82 18.57
N CYS A 189 9.09 5.39 19.73
CA CYS A 189 8.99 4.00 20.17
C CYS A 189 7.77 3.74 21.07
N ASN A 190 7.02 2.70 20.73
CA ASN A 190 5.97 2.16 21.60
C ASN A 190 6.52 1.56 22.91
N ALA A 191 5.62 1.19 23.82
CA ALA A 191 5.98 0.67 25.14
C ALA A 191 6.79 -0.64 25.08
N GLN A 192 6.52 -1.52 24.12
CA GLN A 192 7.22 -2.79 23.97
C GLN A 192 8.66 -2.56 23.49
N LEU A 193 8.87 -1.74 22.47
CA LEU A 193 10.22 -1.42 21.97
C LEU A 193 11.09 -0.76 23.06
N ARG A 194 10.48 0.09 23.90
CA ARG A 194 11.17 0.67 25.06
C ARG A 194 11.47 -0.35 26.16
N PHE A 195 10.62 -1.36 26.34
CA PHE A 195 10.84 -2.42 27.31
C PHE A 195 11.94 -3.38 26.87
N GLU A 196 12.05 -3.62 25.57
CA GLU A 196 13.08 -4.47 24.96
C GLU A 196 14.43 -3.76 24.77
N ASP A 197 14.58 -2.52 25.26
CA ASP A 197 15.75 -1.68 25.03
C ASP A 197 16.15 -1.63 23.55
N ASN A 198 15.15 -1.55 22.66
CA ASN A 198 15.35 -1.61 21.22
C ASN A 198 16.21 -0.42 20.76
N THR A 199 17.22 -0.70 19.95
CA THR A 199 18.28 0.28 19.72
C THR A 199 17.82 1.47 18.89
N VAL A 200 16.72 1.30 18.15
CA VAL A 200 16.10 2.36 17.35
C VAL A 200 15.49 3.49 18.19
N CYS A 201 15.38 3.31 19.50
CA CYS A 201 14.75 4.28 20.40
C CYS A 201 15.69 5.39 20.89
N ALA A 202 17.01 5.24 20.73
CA ALA A 202 18.00 6.20 21.20
C ALA A 202 19.25 6.23 20.30
N ALA A 203 19.84 7.41 20.12
CA ALA A 203 21.01 7.58 19.25
C ALA A 203 22.24 6.84 19.80
N GLU A 204 22.36 6.74 21.13
CA GLU A 204 23.51 6.15 21.82
C GLU A 204 23.63 4.64 21.61
N THR A 205 22.51 3.96 21.34
CA THR A 205 22.47 2.50 21.14
C THR A 205 22.32 2.11 19.67
N TYR A 206 21.95 3.05 18.81
CA TYR A 206 21.64 2.83 17.41
C TYR A 206 22.83 2.26 16.64
N HIS A 207 22.61 1.22 15.85
CA HIS A 207 23.69 0.55 15.11
C HIS A 207 23.30 0.09 13.70
N GLY A 208 22.07 0.35 13.25
CA GLY A 208 21.67 0.11 11.85
C GLY A 208 20.20 0.40 11.59
N GLY A 209 19.81 0.31 10.33
CA GLY A 209 18.50 0.69 9.79
C GLY A 209 18.51 2.08 9.14
N LEU A 210 17.33 2.67 8.92
CA LEU A 210 17.07 3.81 8.05
C LEU A 210 18.05 4.99 8.21
N ARG A 211 18.49 5.28 9.43
CA ARG A 211 19.35 6.46 9.69
C ARG A 211 20.77 6.32 9.18
N CYS A 212 21.21 5.10 8.88
CA CYS A 212 22.50 4.77 8.26
C CYS A 212 22.32 4.33 6.79
N CYS A 213 21.11 4.49 6.22
CA CYS A 213 20.75 4.03 4.87
C CYS A 213 20.15 5.16 4.02
N GLU A 214 20.78 6.34 4.09
CA GLU A 214 20.39 7.50 3.30
C GLU A 214 20.94 7.43 1.87
N ASN A 215 20.50 8.35 1.02
CA ASN A 215 20.98 8.40 -0.36
C ASN A 215 22.49 8.72 -0.42
N ALA A 216 23.22 7.92 -1.20
CA ALA A 216 24.67 7.97 -1.37
C ALA A 216 25.51 7.52 -0.16
N GLU A 217 24.87 6.90 0.84
CA GLU A 217 25.57 6.16 1.90
C GLU A 217 25.91 4.74 1.42
N PHE A 218 26.75 4.03 2.18
CA PHE A 218 27.15 2.65 1.93
C PHE A 218 26.68 1.73 3.04
N CYS A 219 26.13 0.57 2.67
CA CYS A 219 25.56 -0.38 3.63
C CYS A 219 26.59 -1.19 4.44
N LEU A 220 27.89 -1.05 4.14
CA LEU A 220 29.03 -1.73 4.78
C LEU A 220 30.25 -0.81 4.75
N GLU A 221 31.27 -1.10 5.56
CA GLU A 221 32.54 -0.36 5.52
C GLU A 221 33.18 -0.47 4.13
N GLN A 222 33.83 0.60 3.66
CA GLN A 222 34.39 0.62 2.30
C GLN A 222 35.44 -0.48 2.06
N GLU A 223 36.23 -0.85 3.06
CA GLU A 223 37.18 -1.97 2.97
C GLU A 223 36.53 -3.36 2.82
N GLU A 224 35.25 -3.49 3.15
CA GLU A 224 34.48 -4.74 2.97
C GLU A 224 33.87 -4.85 1.56
N LEU A 225 33.91 -3.76 0.80
CA LEU A 225 33.36 -3.63 -0.55
C LEU A 225 34.46 -3.83 -1.60
N GLU A 226 34.18 -4.68 -2.58
CA GLU A 226 35.04 -4.96 -3.72
C GLU A 226 34.60 -4.13 -4.93
N VAL A 227 34.65 -2.80 -4.78
CA VAL A 227 34.20 -1.86 -5.82
C VAL A 227 35.06 -2.00 -7.08
N ALA A 228 34.45 -2.54 -8.13
CA ALA A 228 35.04 -2.71 -9.44
C ALA A 228 33.99 -2.45 -10.53
N ALA A 229 34.45 -2.26 -11.78
CA ALA A 229 33.53 -2.08 -12.91
C ALA A 229 32.50 -3.22 -13.10
N ALA A 230 32.77 -4.41 -12.55
CA ALA A 230 31.85 -5.55 -12.59
C ALA A 230 30.80 -5.56 -11.46
N SER A 231 30.98 -4.76 -10.41
CA SER A 231 30.04 -4.58 -9.31
C SER A 231 29.21 -3.30 -9.44
N ASP A 232 29.71 -2.34 -10.21
CA ASP A 232 28.97 -1.12 -10.56
C ASP A 232 27.74 -1.46 -11.42
N ALA A 233 26.66 -0.75 -11.18
CA ALA A 233 25.39 -1.00 -11.83
C ALA A 233 24.66 0.29 -12.14
N THR A 234 23.82 0.26 -13.19
CA THR A 234 22.84 1.32 -13.43
C THR A 234 21.46 0.68 -13.46
N TYR A 235 20.74 0.86 -12.37
CA TYR A 235 19.40 0.34 -12.20
C TYR A 235 18.33 1.33 -12.66
N HIS A 236 17.14 0.81 -12.87
CA HIS A 236 15.91 1.56 -12.99
C HIS A 236 14.82 0.85 -12.21
N LEU A 237 13.87 1.60 -11.67
CA LEU A 237 12.58 1.02 -11.29
C LEU A 237 11.67 1.04 -12.52
N ARG A 238 11.30 -0.14 -13.02
CA ARG A 238 10.20 -0.29 -13.98
C ARG A 238 8.89 -0.26 -13.20
N TYR A 239 7.95 0.59 -13.61
CA TYR A 239 6.60 0.60 -13.05
C TYR A 239 5.56 0.48 -14.15
N SER A 240 4.45 -0.18 -13.84
CA SER A 240 3.32 -0.41 -14.74
C SER A 240 2.00 -0.06 -14.06
N LEU A 241 1.11 0.59 -14.80
CA LEU A 241 -0.26 0.89 -14.38
C LEU A 241 -1.22 0.21 -15.34
N ASP A 242 -2.19 -0.55 -14.82
CA ASP A 242 -3.40 -0.85 -15.57
C ASP A 242 -4.48 0.12 -15.12
N TYR A 243 -4.97 0.94 -16.04
CA TYR A 243 -5.85 2.06 -15.77
C TYR A 243 -6.99 2.15 -16.78
N ALA A 244 -8.08 2.82 -16.42
CA ALA A 244 -9.23 3.02 -17.27
C ALA A 244 -9.83 4.43 -17.09
N GLU A 245 -10.81 4.77 -17.92
CA GLU A 245 -11.63 5.97 -17.72
C GLU A 245 -12.45 5.87 -16.42
N ILE A 246 -12.68 7.01 -15.78
CA ILE A 246 -13.52 7.08 -14.57
C ILE A 246 -14.99 7.12 -14.98
N VAL A 247 -15.77 6.15 -14.50
CA VAL A 247 -17.24 6.06 -14.63
C VAL A 247 -17.94 6.35 -13.29
N PRO A 248 -19.23 6.74 -13.28
CA PRO A 248 -19.96 7.09 -12.07
C PRO A 248 -20.01 6.01 -10.99
N GLU A 249 -19.88 4.74 -11.38
CA GLU A 249 -19.85 3.61 -10.47
C GLU A 249 -18.53 3.48 -9.72
N ASN A 250 -17.43 4.07 -10.21
CA ASN A 250 -16.14 3.91 -9.57
C ASN A 250 -16.15 4.48 -8.14
N ARG A 251 -15.40 3.81 -7.28
CA ARG A 251 -15.25 4.17 -5.87
C ARG A 251 -13.78 4.52 -5.60
N PRO A 252 -13.47 5.77 -5.22
CA PRO A 252 -12.09 6.17 -4.99
C PRO A 252 -11.53 5.44 -3.78
N LEU A 253 -10.28 5.01 -3.91
CA LEU A 253 -9.46 4.47 -2.83
C LEU A 253 -8.49 5.52 -2.31
N TYR A 254 -8.21 5.45 -1.01
CA TYR A 254 -7.10 6.10 -0.34
C TYR A 254 -6.47 5.13 0.66
N LEU A 255 -5.22 5.37 1.08
CA LEU A 255 -4.64 4.57 2.15
C LEU A 255 -5.16 5.03 3.50
N ALA A 256 -5.42 4.06 4.38
CA ALA A 256 -5.51 4.31 5.81
C ALA A 256 -4.27 5.11 6.28
N ALA A 257 -4.46 6.01 7.25
CA ALA A 257 -3.34 6.69 7.88
C ALA A 257 -2.45 5.70 8.65
N CYS A 258 -3.01 4.72 9.36
CA CYS A 258 -2.22 3.64 9.95
C CYS A 258 -1.52 2.80 8.83
N CYS A 259 -0.70 1.79 9.06
CA CYS A 259 -0.57 0.93 10.23
C CYS A 259 0.91 0.49 10.33
N ASP A 260 1.72 1.23 11.09
CA ASP A 260 3.14 0.93 11.35
C ASP A 260 3.24 0.20 12.70
N ALA A 261 3.60 -1.08 12.72
CA ALA A 261 3.62 -1.85 13.96
C ALA A 261 4.55 -1.29 15.05
N SER A 262 5.53 -0.46 14.70
CA SER A 262 6.39 0.22 15.69
C SER A 262 5.69 1.37 16.42
N GLY A 263 4.56 1.88 15.90
CA GLY A 263 3.71 2.89 16.52
C GLY A 263 2.51 2.30 17.27
N ASP A 264 1.80 3.14 18.02
CA ASP A 264 0.56 2.78 18.73
C ASP A 264 -0.41 3.97 18.84
N LEU A 265 -1.36 3.94 19.78
CA LEU A 265 -2.33 5.01 20.00
C LEU A 265 -1.70 6.32 20.51
N GLU A 266 -0.52 6.24 21.12
CA GLU A 266 0.16 7.34 21.80
C GLU A 266 1.51 7.69 21.14
N ASN A 267 2.13 6.73 20.46
CA ASN A 267 3.45 6.80 19.87
C ASN A 267 3.37 6.75 18.35
N MET A 268 4.22 7.56 17.69
CA MET A 268 4.20 7.78 16.24
C MET A 268 4.63 6.59 15.42
N GLY A 269 5.41 5.70 16.02
CA GLY A 269 6.17 4.70 15.28
C GLY A 269 7.50 5.28 14.80
N ASN A 270 8.40 4.35 14.58
CA ASN A 270 9.75 4.58 14.11
C ASN A 270 9.96 4.02 12.70
N ILE A 271 8.92 3.50 12.05
CA ILE A 271 8.89 2.82 10.73
C ILE A 271 9.65 1.50 10.75
N GLU A 272 10.87 1.52 11.29
CA GLU A 272 11.74 0.37 11.49
C GLU A 272 12.03 0.15 12.98
N TYR A 273 12.32 -1.11 13.31
CA TYR A 273 12.74 -1.55 14.63
C TYR A 273 13.66 -2.76 14.52
N ASP A 274 14.39 -3.07 15.59
CA ASP A 274 15.26 -4.24 15.61
C ASP A 274 14.53 -5.47 16.15
N VAL A 275 14.87 -6.64 15.64
CA VAL A 275 14.42 -7.92 16.16
C VAL A 275 15.59 -8.55 16.93
N PRO A 276 15.52 -8.60 18.28
CA PRO A 276 16.60 -9.17 19.08
C PRO A 276 16.65 -10.68 18.93
N VAL A 277 17.85 -11.25 19.04
CA VAL A 277 18.05 -12.71 19.02
C VAL A 277 17.26 -13.40 20.15
N CYS A 278 16.62 -14.52 19.85
CA CYS A 278 15.93 -15.35 20.84
C CYS A 278 16.92 -16.08 21.74
N ASP A 279 16.45 -16.44 22.93
CA ASP A 279 16.98 -17.56 23.69
C ASP A 279 16.07 -18.79 23.46
N PRO A 280 16.52 -19.80 22.69
CA PRO A 280 15.71 -20.99 22.39
C PRO A 280 15.29 -21.80 23.61
N ASP A 281 16.03 -21.72 24.72
CA ASP A 281 15.72 -22.46 25.94
C ASP A 281 14.51 -21.88 26.67
N THR A 282 14.31 -20.56 26.57
CA THR A 282 13.18 -19.85 27.18
C THR A 282 12.03 -19.59 26.21
N HIS A 283 12.31 -19.49 24.91
CA HIS A 283 11.32 -19.20 23.85
C HIS A 283 11.48 -20.19 22.68
N PRO A 284 10.98 -21.43 22.84
CA PRO A 284 11.10 -22.44 21.78
C PRO A 284 10.36 -21.98 20.52
N GLY A 285 11.04 -22.05 19.38
CA GLY A 285 10.52 -21.65 18.07
C GLY A 285 10.96 -20.26 17.60
N CYS A 286 11.56 -19.43 18.47
CA CYS A 286 12.22 -18.17 18.09
C CYS A 286 11.38 -17.29 17.16
N VAL A 287 10.24 -16.84 17.68
CA VAL A 287 9.36 -15.87 17.02
C VAL A 287 9.29 -14.61 17.87
N HIS A 288 9.86 -13.52 17.37
CA HIS A 288 9.60 -12.18 17.91
C HIS A 288 8.23 -11.71 17.47
N THR A 289 7.47 -11.13 18.40
CA THR A 289 6.12 -10.64 18.14
C THR A 289 6.01 -9.20 18.61
N LEU A 290 5.67 -8.29 17.70
CA LEU A 290 5.31 -6.91 18.03
C LEU A 290 3.80 -6.72 17.84
N SER A 291 3.09 -6.37 18.90
CA SER A 291 1.62 -6.23 18.88
C SER A 291 1.18 -4.85 19.33
N THR A 292 0.66 -4.03 18.41
CA THR A 292 0.26 -2.65 18.68
C THR A 292 -1.17 -2.36 18.26
N ARG A 293 -1.73 -1.26 18.79
CA ARG A 293 -3.09 -0.78 18.51
C ARG A 293 -3.01 0.61 17.91
N GLN A 294 -3.73 0.84 16.82
CA GLN A 294 -3.77 2.12 16.14
C GLN A 294 -5.18 2.44 15.69
N ARG A 295 -5.51 3.73 15.62
CA ARG A 295 -6.73 4.16 14.94
C ARG A 295 -6.55 3.93 13.45
N LEU A 296 -7.61 3.48 12.79
CA LEU A 296 -7.59 3.18 11.36
C LEU A 296 -7.13 4.39 10.53
N ASP A 297 -7.73 5.57 10.75
CA ASP A 297 -7.43 6.77 9.96
C ASP A 297 -7.50 8.06 10.80
N ASN A 298 -8.68 8.41 11.30
CA ASN A 298 -8.91 9.66 12.01
C ASN A 298 -8.28 9.63 13.42
N GLY A 299 -7.46 10.64 13.73
CA GLY A 299 -6.66 10.69 14.95
C GLY A 299 -5.51 9.67 14.99
N SER A 300 -5.23 8.99 13.88
CA SER A 300 -4.07 8.13 13.71
C SER A 300 -2.84 8.94 13.34
N ILE A 301 -1.68 8.29 13.35
CA ILE A 301 -0.42 8.87 12.87
C ILE A 301 -0.17 8.27 11.50
N PRO A 302 -0.19 9.07 10.41
CA PRO A 302 -0.01 8.57 9.07
C PRO A 302 1.32 7.81 8.94
N LEU A 303 1.31 6.66 8.26
CA LEU A 303 2.52 5.94 7.84
C LEU A 303 3.51 6.92 7.23
N PHE A 304 4.77 6.82 7.63
CA PHE A 304 5.83 7.75 7.23
C PHE A 304 5.49 9.20 7.60
N SER A 305 4.87 9.45 8.75
CA SER A 305 4.69 10.82 9.25
C SER A 305 4.89 10.90 10.75
N TYR A 306 5.47 12.01 11.19
CA TYR A 306 5.60 12.34 12.60
C TYR A 306 4.64 13.44 13.03
N ARG A 307 3.42 13.43 12.46
CA ARG A 307 2.33 14.28 12.91
C ARG A 307 1.04 13.48 12.90
N GLN A 308 0.29 13.55 14.01
CA GLN A 308 -1.07 13.04 14.03
C GLN A 308 -1.89 13.66 12.91
N HIS A 309 -2.72 12.83 12.30
CA HIS A 309 -3.74 13.31 11.37
C HIS A 309 -4.63 14.32 12.12
N PRO A 310 -4.90 15.51 11.55
CA PRO A 310 -5.86 16.43 12.14
C PRO A 310 -7.17 15.70 12.39
N SER A 311 -7.82 16.00 13.51
CA SER A 311 -9.14 15.42 13.78
C SER A 311 -10.11 15.84 12.67
N GLU A 312 -10.60 14.86 11.93
CA GLU A 312 -11.70 15.02 10.99
C GLU A 312 -13.01 14.55 11.65
N PRO A 313 -14.18 14.87 11.08
CA PRO A 313 -15.41 14.19 11.45
C PRO A 313 -15.23 12.67 11.26
N GLU A 314 -15.74 11.90 12.21
CA GLU A 314 -15.85 10.45 12.05
C GLU A 314 -16.71 10.13 10.82
N ARG A 315 -16.26 9.15 10.03
CA ARG A 315 -16.92 8.71 8.80
C ARG A 315 -16.92 7.19 8.75
N GLU A 316 -17.92 6.62 8.10
CA GLU A 316 -17.89 5.20 7.76
C GLU A 316 -17.06 5.01 6.49
N VAL A 317 -16.33 3.89 6.46
CA VAL A 317 -15.44 3.50 5.37
C VAL A 317 -15.60 2.00 5.08
N GLU A 318 -15.12 1.62 3.91
CA GLU A 318 -14.94 0.24 3.49
C GLU A 318 -13.46 -0.07 3.44
N LEU A 319 -13.04 -1.08 4.20
CA LEU A 319 -11.76 -1.75 3.97
C LEU A 319 -11.92 -2.69 2.78
N VAL A 320 -11.19 -2.39 1.71
CA VAL A 320 -11.30 -3.07 0.40
C VAL A 320 -10.13 -4.02 0.17
N TYR A 321 -8.94 -3.62 0.59
CA TYR A 321 -7.70 -4.35 0.37
C TYR A 321 -6.72 -4.09 1.52
N ALA A 322 -5.95 -5.12 1.89
CA ALA A 322 -4.85 -5.01 2.84
C ALA A 322 -3.68 -5.90 2.42
N VAL A 323 -2.45 -5.42 2.60
CA VAL A 323 -1.22 -6.17 2.35
C VAL A 323 -0.12 -5.71 3.32
N GLY A 324 0.67 -6.65 3.78
CA GLY A 324 1.83 -6.39 4.62
C GLY A 324 3.07 -6.05 3.81
N HIS A 325 3.99 -5.32 4.42
CA HIS A 325 5.36 -5.14 3.99
C HIS A 325 6.27 -5.51 5.16
N GLN A 326 7.14 -6.48 4.92
CA GLN A 326 8.11 -6.98 5.89
C GLN A 326 9.45 -7.23 5.20
N HIS A 327 10.53 -6.98 5.93
CA HIS A 327 11.88 -7.31 5.49
C HIS A 327 12.16 -8.80 5.70
N ARG A 328 13.35 -9.22 5.25
CA ARG A 328 13.88 -10.57 5.49
C ARG A 328 13.79 -10.93 6.99
N GLY A 329 13.46 -12.18 7.27
CA GLY A 329 13.18 -12.66 8.62
C GLY A 329 11.69 -12.57 9.00
N GLY A 330 10.89 -11.81 8.24
CA GLY A 330 9.44 -11.74 8.44
C GLY A 330 8.77 -13.10 8.32
N LEU A 331 7.83 -13.38 9.23
CA LEU A 331 7.00 -14.59 9.27
C LEU A 331 5.52 -14.28 8.99
N GLY A 332 5.17 -13.02 8.81
CA GLY A 332 3.82 -12.55 8.56
C GLY A 332 3.43 -11.39 9.47
N ILE A 333 2.45 -10.62 8.99
CA ILE A 333 1.82 -9.53 9.71
C ILE A 333 0.31 -9.67 9.64
N GLN A 334 -0.34 -9.51 10.79
CA GLN A 334 -1.76 -9.77 10.97
C GLN A 334 -2.46 -8.49 11.41
N LEU A 335 -3.68 -8.31 10.92
CA LEU A 335 -4.57 -7.20 11.23
C LEU A 335 -5.83 -7.75 11.88
N TYR A 336 -6.17 -7.21 13.04
CA TYR A 336 -7.37 -7.55 13.79
C TYR A 336 -8.26 -6.33 13.99
N ASP A 337 -9.56 -6.56 14.00
CA ASP A 337 -10.52 -5.65 14.61
C ASP A 337 -10.32 -5.73 16.13
N ASP A 338 -9.88 -4.64 16.77
CA ASP A 338 -9.53 -4.69 18.19
C ASP A 338 -10.77 -4.86 19.08
N ALA A 339 -11.93 -4.39 18.63
CA ALA A 339 -13.16 -4.44 19.40
C ALA A 339 -13.79 -5.85 19.38
N THR A 340 -13.78 -6.52 18.22
CA THR A 340 -14.36 -7.87 18.10
C THR A 340 -13.34 -8.99 18.31
N GLY A 341 -12.05 -8.70 18.10
CA GLY A 341 -10.99 -9.70 18.08
C GLY A 341 -10.90 -10.47 16.77
N ASP A 342 -11.71 -10.15 15.77
CA ASP A 342 -11.73 -10.84 14.48
C ASP A 342 -10.43 -10.59 13.71
N LEU A 343 -9.87 -11.66 13.14
CA LEU A 343 -8.78 -11.55 12.17
C LEU A 343 -9.34 -10.96 10.86
N LEU A 344 -8.94 -9.75 10.53
CA LEU A 344 -9.31 -9.07 9.29
C LEU A 344 -8.41 -9.49 8.13
N CYS A 345 -7.10 -9.58 8.38
CA CYS A 345 -6.13 -9.97 7.36
C CYS A 345 -4.92 -10.66 7.98
N ALA A 346 -4.40 -11.69 7.32
CA ALA A 346 -3.07 -12.23 7.57
C ALA A 346 -2.28 -12.14 6.26
N SER A 347 -1.25 -11.29 6.25
CA SER A 347 -0.33 -11.14 5.13
C SER A 347 0.94 -11.91 5.44
N VAL A 348 1.26 -12.91 4.63
CA VAL A 348 2.34 -13.87 4.88
C VAL A 348 3.35 -13.77 3.73
N PRO A 349 4.66 -13.67 4.04
CA PRO A 349 5.69 -13.66 3.02
C PRO A 349 5.84 -15.00 2.32
N GLU A 350 6.11 -14.94 1.03
CA GLU A 350 6.67 -16.04 0.23
C GLU A 350 8.15 -15.78 0.04
N TYR A 351 8.96 -16.79 0.36
CA TYR A 351 10.41 -16.76 0.14
C TYR A 351 10.76 -17.51 -1.13
N GLY A 352 11.72 -16.97 -1.88
CA GLY A 352 12.25 -17.63 -3.06
C GLY A 352 12.99 -18.93 -2.74
N SER A 353 13.30 -19.71 -3.77
CA SER A 353 13.95 -21.02 -3.65
C SER A 353 14.98 -21.30 -4.75
N GLY A 354 15.23 -20.32 -5.61
CA GLY A 354 16.09 -20.40 -6.79
C GLY A 354 17.04 -19.22 -6.88
N SER A 355 17.46 -18.89 -8.10
CA SER A 355 18.44 -17.82 -8.38
C SER A 355 17.98 -16.85 -9.48
N GLU A 356 16.85 -17.15 -10.10
CA GLU A 356 16.21 -16.32 -11.10
C GLU A 356 15.52 -15.11 -10.47
N ALA A 357 15.45 -14.02 -11.25
CA ALA A 357 14.86 -12.78 -10.78
C ALA A 357 13.39 -12.97 -10.36
N GLY A 358 13.08 -12.73 -9.08
CA GLY A 358 11.75 -12.94 -8.48
C GLY A 358 11.50 -14.31 -7.85
N ASN A 359 12.52 -15.17 -7.70
CA ASN A 359 12.44 -16.42 -6.94
C ASN A 359 13.74 -16.69 -6.15
N GLU A 360 14.40 -15.64 -5.66
CA GLU A 360 15.72 -15.75 -5.05
C GLU A 360 15.66 -16.37 -3.64
N ASP A 361 16.42 -17.45 -3.43
CA ASP A 361 16.53 -18.13 -2.13
C ASP A 361 16.99 -17.17 -1.02
N GLY A 362 16.32 -17.23 0.13
CA GLY A 362 16.61 -16.36 1.27
C GLY A 362 16.07 -14.93 1.18
N TYR A 363 15.29 -14.59 0.14
CA TYR A 363 14.64 -13.28 -0.03
C TYR A 363 13.12 -13.39 -0.03
N VAL A 364 12.45 -12.35 0.46
CA VAL A 364 10.99 -12.20 0.31
C VAL A 364 10.70 -11.80 -1.13
N VAL A 365 9.94 -12.64 -1.84
CA VAL A 365 9.63 -12.43 -3.28
C VAL A 365 8.16 -12.09 -3.50
N ALA A 366 7.30 -12.36 -2.52
CA ALA A 366 5.91 -11.96 -2.49
C ALA A 366 5.39 -11.85 -1.05
N MET A 367 4.26 -11.18 -0.89
CA MET A 367 3.41 -11.16 0.30
C MET A 367 1.98 -11.53 -0.11
N SER A 368 1.31 -12.38 0.68
CA SER A 368 -0.11 -12.66 0.47
C SER A 368 -0.95 -11.42 0.77
N THR A 369 -2.04 -11.24 0.00
CA THR A 369 -2.92 -10.08 0.11
C THR A 369 -4.29 -10.49 0.64
N CYS A 370 -5.02 -9.52 1.21
CA CYS A 370 -6.40 -9.69 1.64
C CYS A 370 -7.28 -8.73 0.86
N THR A 371 -8.16 -9.28 0.03
CA THR A 371 -9.15 -8.51 -0.70
C THR A 371 -10.55 -8.85 -0.19
N PHE A 372 -11.32 -7.84 0.19
CA PHE A 372 -12.57 -8.02 0.90
C PHE A 372 -13.78 -7.94 -0.05
N ASP A 373 -14.52 -9.06 -0.19
CA ASP A 373 -15.82 -9.10 -0.90
C ASP A 373 -16.90 -9.85 -0.07
N PRO A 374 -17.91 -9.15 0.48
CA PRO A 374 -18.08 -7.70 0.41
C PRO A 374 -16.99 -6.97 1.21
N PRO A 375 -16.68 -5.70 0.90
CA PRO A 375 -15.76 -4.89 1.68
C PRO A 375 -16.20 -4.79 3.15
N ARG A 376 -15.23 -4.73 4.06
CA ARG A 376 -15.49 -4.66 5.51
C ARG A 376 -15.84 -3.23 5.90
N ARG A 377 -17.06 -3.03 6.40
CA ARG A 377 -17.53 -1.76 6.98
C ARG A 377 -16.79 -1.46 8.29
N MET A 378 -16.22 -0.26 8.40
CA MET A 378 -15.54 0.25 9.60
C MET A 378 -15.77 1.75 9.74
N ARG A 379 -15.35 2.35 10.84
CA ARG A 379 -15.26 3.80 11.04
C ARG A 379 -13.81 4.24 11.01
N THR A 380 -13.56 5.48 10.57
CA THR A 380 -12.21 6.06 10.56
C THR A 380 -11.54 6.11 11.94
N THR A 381 -12.32 6.08 13.01
CA THR A 381 -11.88 6.11 14.42
C THR A 381 -11.73 4.72 15.05
N ASP A 382 -12.19 3.65 14.37
CA ASP A 382 -12.09 2.28 14.87
C ASP A 382 -10.61 1.92 15.10
N ILE A 383 -10.37 1.10 16.12
CA ILE A 383 -9.03 0.65 16.49
C ILE A 383 -8.78 -0.70 15.83
N VAL A 384 -7.64 -0.79 15.16
CA VAL A 384 -7.10 -2.03 14.64
C VAL A 384 -5.90 -2.44 15.48
N ARG A 385 -5.75 -3.75 15.66
CA ARG A 385 -4.57 -4.34 16.30
C ARG A 385 -3.71 -5.01 15.24
N ILE A 386 -2.45 -4.61 15.17
CA ILE A 386 -1.45 -5.12 14.24
C ILE A 386 -0.55 -6.06 15.02
N VAL A 387 -0.29 -7.25 14.49
CA VAL A 387 0.64 -8.23 15.09
C VAL A 387 1.65 -8.61 14.01
N ALA A 388 2.90 -8.18 14.20
CA ALA A 388 4.00 -8.52 13.32
C ALA A 388 4.83 -9.64 13.92
N LEU A 389 5.21 -10.61 13.09
CA LEU A 389 5.96 -11.80 13.47
C LEU A 389 7.27 -11.84 12.68
N TYR A 390 8.37 -12.08 13.38
CA TYR A 390 9.70 -12.26 12.79
C TYR A 390 10.37 -13.51 13.38
N ASN A 391 11.09 -14.23 12.53
CA ASN A 391 12.03 -15.23 12.97
C ASN A 391 13.20 -14.50 13.60
N ASN A 392 13.50 -14.82 14.86
CA ASN A 392 14.60 -14.21 15.59
C ASN A 392 15.64 -15.25 16.08
N THR A 393 15.78 -16.35 15.34
CA THR A 393 16.91 -17.29 15.52
C THR A 393 18.26 -16.61 15.31
N VAL A 394 18.28 -15.55 14.49
CA VAL A 394 19.36 -14.57 14.37
C VAL A 394 18.77 -13.18 14.62
N PRO A 395 19.56 -12.18 15.04
CA PRO A 395 19.07 -10.82 15.16
C PRO A 395 18.82 -10.22 13.75
N HIS A 396 17.93 -9.24 13.68
CA HIS A 396 17.74 -8.40 12.50
C HIS A 396 17.67 -6.93 12.89
N THR A 397 18.37 -6.07 12.18
CA THR A 397 18.34 -4.62 12.40
C THR A 397 17.47 -3.93 11.36
N GLY A 398 16.75 -2.87 11.76
CA GLY A 398 16.03 -2.02 10.80
C GLY A 398 14.88 -2.70 10.03
N VAL A 399 14.16 -3.64 10.65
CA VAL A 399 13.06 -4.33 9.96
C VAL A 399 11.80 -3.47 9.90
N MET A 400 11.05 -3.54 8.80
CA MET A 400 9.72 -2.91 8.68
C MET A 400 8.59 -3.88 8.99
N SER A 401 7.50 -3.35 9.56
CA SER A 401 6.23 -4.07 9.76
C SER A 401 5.07 -3.14 9.47
N LEU A 402 4.80 -2.95 8.18
CA LEU A 402 3.77 -2.02 7.73
C LEU A 402 2.59 -2.81 7.16
N MET A 403 1.38 -2.33 7.41
CA MET A 403 0.17 -2.82 6.76
C MET A 403 -0.40 -1.71 5.87
N TYR A 404 -0.34 -1.89 4.55
CA TYR A 404 -0.98 -1.01 3.59
C TYR A 404 -2.44 -1.40 3.43
N MET A 405 -3.35 -0.50 3.80
CA MET A 405 -4.79 -0.74 3.75
C MET A 405 -5.47 0.27 2.83
N ALA A 406 -6.21 -0.20 1.83
CA ALA A 406 -6.99 0.64 0.93
C ALA A 406 -8.43 0.78 1.46
N LEU A 407 -8.83 2.03 1.68
CA LEU A 407 -10.12 2.43 2.19
C LEU A 407 -10.93 3.16 1.12
N SER A 408 -12.26 3.06 1.20
CA SER A 408 -13.19 3.88 0.41
C SER A 408 -14.29 4.43 1.31
N ASP A 409 -14.71 5.68 1.09
CA ASP A 409 -15.77 6.30 1.89
C ASP A 409 -17.12 5.62 1.70
N PHE A 410 -17.90 5.57 2.78
CA PHE A 410 -19.27 5.09 2.76
C PHE A 410 -20.25 5.93 3.61
N PRO A 411 -21.47 6.20 3.11
CA PRO A 411 -21.81 6.17 1.68
C PRO A 411 -20.88 7.12 0.91
N LEU A 412 -20.76 6.95 -0.41
CA LEU A 412 -20.02 7.92 -1.21
C LEU A 412 -20.66 9.29 -1.02
N ASN A 413 -19.96 10.21 -0.38
CA ASN A 413 -20.42 11.59 -0.31
C ASN A 413 -20.41 12.13 -1.75
N GLY A 414 -21.56 12.63 -2.23
CA GLY A 414 -21.75 13.12 -3.60
C GLY A 414 -20.82 14.28 -4.02
N ALA A 415 -19.97 14.78 -3.12
CA ALA A 415 -18.90 15.73 -3.42
C ALA A 415 -17.62 15.08 -3.98
N ALA A 416 -17.42 13.77 -3.77
CA ALA A 416 -16.29 13.00 -4.31
C ALA A 416 -16.60 12.37 -5.69
N ALA A 417 -17.87 12.33 -6.08
CA ALA A 417 -18.22 12.12 -7.47
C ALA A 417 -17.73 13.34 -8.26
N VAL A 418 -16.75 13.12 -9.14
CA VAL A 418 -16.25 14.10 -10.10
C VAL A 418 -17.44 14.88 -10.66
N LYS A 419 -17.41 16.21 -10.55
CA LYS A 419 -18.35 17.08 -11.25
C LYS A 419 -18.11 16.93 -12.75
N THR A 420 -18.74 15.92 -13.36
CA THR A 420 -18.98 15.94 -14.79
C THR A 420 -19.92 17.12 -15.06
N THR A 421 -19.42 18.11 -15.77
CA THR A 421 -20.21 19.25 -16.21
C THR A 421 -21.19 18.81 -17.28
N ASP A 422 -22.33 18.24 -16.87
CA ASP A 422 -23.45 18.06 -17.78
C ASP A 422 -24.38 19.27 -17.69
N THR A 423 -24.16 20.18 -18.64
CA THR A 423 -25.10 21.23 -18.99
C THR A 423 -26.22 20.60 -19.80
N VAL A 424 -27.31 20.20 -19.15
CA VAL A 424 -28.62 20.09 -19.81
C VAL A 424 -29.67 20.67 -18.89
N ALA A 425 -30.09 21.89 -19.20
CA ALA A 425 -31.27 22.50 -18.64
C ALA A 425 -32.50 21.67 -19.03
N ALA A 426 -33.22 21.14 -18.03
CA ALA A 426 -34.58 20.66 -18.20
C ALA A 426 -35.49 21.42 -17.22
N THR A 427 -36.13 22.44 -17.77
CA THR A 427 -37.29 23.14 -17.22
C THR A 427 -38.40 22.14 -16.90
N VAL A 428 -38.86 22.12 -15.65
CA VAL A 428 -40.15 21.50 -15.30
C VAL A 428 -41.02 22.54 -14.60
N THR A 429 -41.95 23.10 -15.36
CA THR A 429 -43.11 23.83 -14.86
C THR A 429 -44.20 22.85 -14.42
N ALA A 430 -44.87 23.23 -13.34
CA ALA A 430 -45.84 22.49 -12.55
C ALA A 430 -47.16 22.16 -13.26
N VAL A 431 -47.86 21.10 -12.83
CA VAL A 431 -49.34 21.09 -12.68
C VAL A 431 -49.75 20.15 -11.53
N SER A 432 -50.52 20.70 -10.59
CA SER A 432 -51.35 19.99 -9.62
C SER A 432 -52.71 19.61 -10.22
N ALA A 433 -53.24 18.41 -9.92
CA ALA A 433 -54.63 18.14 -9.51
C ALA A 433 -55.02 16.68 -9.77
N GLY A 434 -55.88 16.14 -8.90
CA GLY A 434 -56.90 15.19 -9.34
C GLY A 434 -56.89 13.81 -8.68
N SER A 435 -57.63 13.70 -7.59
CA SER A 435 -58.13 12.45 -7.01
C SER A 435 -58.90 11.58 -8.03
N SER A 436 -58.66 10.27 -8.06
CA SER A 436 -59.72 9.24 -8.18
C SER A 436 -59.18 7.80 -8.08
N ASN A 437 -60.00 6.96 -7.46
CA ASN A 437 -59.76 5.57 -7.07
C ASN A 437 -59.40 4.63 -8.22
N TRP A 438 -58.27 3.91 -8.08
CA TRP A 438 -58.04 2.59 -8.69
C TRP A 438 -57.40 1.65 -7.66
N VAL A 439 -58.23 1.18 -6.72
CA VAL A 439 -57.91 -0.03 -5.92
C VAL A 439 -58.16 -1.24 -6.83
N MET A 440 -57.23 -2.21 -6.83
CA MET A 440 -57.23 -3.49 -7.56
C MET A 440 -56.35 -3.66 -8.81
N VAL A 441 -55.20 -2.98 -8.90
CA VAL A 441 -54.05 -3.45 -9.74
C VAL A 441 -52.72 -3.50 -8.95
N GLY A 442 -52.73 -3.08 -7.68
CA GLY A 442 -51.52 -2.82 -6.88
C GLY A 442 -50.76 -4.02 -6.30
N LEU A 443 -51.25 -5.26 -6.38
CA LEU A 443 -50.57 -6.40 -5.75
C LEU A 443 -49.67 -7.21 -6.69
N GLY A 444 -49.99 -7.27 -7.98
CA GLY A 444 -49.16 -7.97 -8.99
C GLY A 444 -47.94 -7.16 -9.45
N VAL A 445 -48.08 -5.83 -9.54
CA VAL A 445 -47.00 -4.92 -9.97
C VAL A 445 -45.95 -4.74 -8.86
N VAL A 446 -46.37 -4.70 -7.60
CA VAL A 446 -45.46 -4.55 -6.45
C VAL A 446 -44.67 -5.84 -6.19
N ALA A 447 -45.31 -7.01 -6.30
CA ALA A 447 -44.61 -8.28 -6.18
C ALA A 447 -43.61 -8.49 -7.33
N GLY A 448 -44.00 -8.20 -8.58
CA GLY A 448 -43.14 -8.29 -9.75
C GLY A 448 -41.93 -7.34 -9.68
N ALA A 449 -42.14 -6.08 -9.26
CA ALA A 449 -41.07 -5.11 -9.06
C ALA A 449 -40.11 -5.51 -7.94
N ALA A 450 -40.62 -6.07 -6.84
CA ALA A 450 -39.78 -6.55 -5.73
C ALA A 450 -38.93 -7.77 -6.15
N THR A 451 -39.49 -8.75 -6.86
CA THR A 451 -38.71 -9.88 -7.40
C THR A 451 -37.69 -9.46 -8.44
N CYS A 452 -38.02 -8.50 -9.32
CA CYS A 452 -37.06 -7.94 -10.27
C CYS A 452 -35.94 -7.17 -9.55
N ALA A 453 -36.26 -6.39 -8.51
CA ALA A 453 -35.26 -5.67 -7.72
C ALA A 453 -34.29 -6.63 -7.01
N VAL A 454 -34.79 -7.73 -6.44
CA VAL A 454 -33.97 -8.76 -5.79
C VAL A 454 -33.12 -9.52 -6.81
N ALA A 455 -33.69 -9.90 -7.95
CA ALA A 455 -32.95 -10.58 -9.01
C ALA A 455 -31.87 -9.68 -9.63
N MET A 456 -32.15 -8.39 -9.83
CA MET A 456 -31.16 -7.40 -10.27
C MET A 456 -30.07 -7.17 -9.22
N ALA A 457 -30.42 -7.13 -7.93
CA ALA A 457 -29.44 -7.02 -6.85
C ALA A 457 -28.51 -8.24 -6.82
N ILE A 458 -29.05 -9.46 -6.98
CA ILE A 458 -28.27 -10.70 -7.02
C ILE A 458 -27.39 -10.77 -8.27
N ALA A 459 -27.93 -10.44 -9.45
CA ALA A 459 -27.19 -10.45 -10.71
C ALA A 459 -26.09 -9.38 -10.75
N LYS A 460 -26.35 -8.16 -10.25
CA LYS A 460 -25.33 -7.11 -10.08
C LYS A 460 -24.22 -7.58 -9.14
N ARG A 461 -24.59 -8.20 -8.01
CA ARG A 461 -23.62 -8.77 -7.04
C ARG A 461 -22.80 -9.90 -7.64
N TRP A 462 -23.36 -10.74 -8.52
CA TRP A 462 -22.65 -11.82 -9.21
C TRP A 462 -21.73 -11.33 -10.34
N LYS A 463 -22.10 -10.29 -11.08
CA LYS A 463 -21.27 -9.77 -12.18
C LYS A 463 -20.09 -8.92 -11.67
N HIS A 464 -20.21 -8.29 -10.49
CA HIS A 464 -19.09 -7.67 -9.78
C HIS A 464 -18.08 -8.68 -9.19
N ARG A 465 -18.39 -9.99 -9.17
CA ARG A 465 -17.60 -11.05 -8.53
C ARG A 465 -16.59 -11.75 -9.44
N SER A 466 -16.47 -11.38 -10.70
CA SER A 466 -15.48 -11.98 -11.60
C SER A 466 -14.07 -11.52 -11.22
N GLY A 467 -13.35 -12.32 -10.41
CA GLY A 467 -11.95 -12.10 -10.05
C GLY A 467 -11.56 -12.49 -8.61
N TYR A 468 -12.51 -12.74 -7.71
CA TYR A 468 -12.21 -12.96 -6.30
C TYR A 468 -12.26 -14.45 -5.92
N THR A 469 -11.17 -14.96 -5.35
CA THR A 469 -11.14 -16.28 -4.72
C THR A 469 -11.84 -16.18 -3.36
N PRO A 470 -12.95 -16.91 -3.11
CA PRO A 470 -13.56 -16.92 -1.80
C PRO A 470 -12.60 -17.53 -0.77
N LEU A 471 -12.49 -16.90 0.39
CA LEU A 471 -11.82 -17.49 1.55
C LEU A 471 -12.56 -18.80 1.89
N GLN A 472 -11.93 -19.93 1.60
CA GLN A 472 -12.38 -21.18 2.18
C GLN A 472 -12.01 -21.16 3.66
N PRO A 473 -12.95 -21.48 4.56
CA PRO A 473 -12.59 -21.82 5.94
C PRO A 473 -11.62 -22.99 5.87
N ARG A 474 -10.35 -22.79 6.24
CA ARG A 474 -9.46 -23.93 6.50
C ARG A 474 -10.02 -24.62 7.74
N ALA A 475 -10.50 -25.84 7.55
CA ALA A 475 -10.82 -26.73 8.66
C ALA A 475 -9.53 -27.01 9.44
N ASN A 476 -9.67 -26.98 10.77
CA ASN A 476 -8.67 -27.14 11.84
C ASN A 476 -7.41 -27.95 11.50
#